data_AF-A0A963QZY8-F1
#
_entry.id   AF-A0A963QZY8-F1
#
_cell.length_a   1.000
_cell.length_b   1.000
_cell.length_c   1.000
_cell.angle_alpha   90.00
_cell.angle_beta   90.00
_cell.angle_gamma   90.00
#
_symmetry.space_group_name_H-M   'P 1'
#
loop_
_entity.id
_entity.type
_entity.pdbx_description
1 polymer ?
#
loop_
_entity_poly.entity_id
_entity_poly.type
_entity_poly.pdbx_seq_one_letter_code
_entity_poly.pdbx_strand_id
1 'polypeptide(L)'
;MDPFLLHAWCMALAWLLLAPLGILAARFFKIRPGQDWPAHTDDQVWWWTHRVCQWGTVLLATLGFVLLWRALGGAVATSPHAWLGGFVLVFAWLQVVSTWLRGSKGGPRDAHADPADPSTWRGDHYDMTPRRRLFEAWHKHVGYAVLLAAWDTILLGLDRLALPLWWGIAPMLAFAALFVLLERLGWRRDTWQAIFGPGPPPGRHDDQKASIREAER
;
A
#
# COMPACT_ATOMS: atom_id res chain seq x y z
N MET A 1 5.98 -27.71 14.88
CA MET A 1 5.50 -27.42 13.51
C MET A 1 6.73 -27.31 12.62
N ASP A 2 6.67 -27.86 11.41
CA ASP A 2 7.78 -27.81 10.45
C ASP A 2 8.15 -26.35 10.11
N PRO A 3 9.43 -25.93 10.25
CA PRO A 3 9.86 -24.56 9.97
C PRO A 3 9.57 -24.11 8.53
N PHE A 4 9.59 -25.02 7.55
CA PHE A 4 9.27 -24.67 6.15
C PHE A 4 7.79 -24.33 5.99
N LEU A 5 6.89 -25.14 6.57
CA LEU A 5 5.46 -24.84 6.58
C LEU A 5 5.13 -23.57 7.37
N LEU A 6 5.79 -23.33 8.51
CA LEU A 6 5.58 -22.12 9.29
C LEU A 6 6.01 -20.87 8.51
N HIS A 7 7.15 -20.93 7.83
CA HIS A 7 7.56 -19.89 6.89
C HIS A 7 6.52 -19.65 5.80
N ALA A 8 6.04 -20.72 5.15
CA ALA A 8 5.03 -20.62 4.10
C ALA A 8 3.73 -19.96 4.60
N TRP A 9 3.25 -20.32 5.80
CA TRP A 9 2.07 -19.69 6.42
C TRP A 9 2.28 -18.20 6.70
N CYS A 10 3.43 -17.83 7.27
CA CYS A 10 3.77 -16.42 7.50
C CYS A 10 3.77 -15.63 6.18
N MET A 11 4.38 -16.17 5.12
CA MET A 11 4.46 -15.51 3.82
C MET A 11 3.09 -15.41 3.14
N ALA A 12 2.27 -16.47 3.19
CA ALA A 12 0.93 -16.45 2.64
C ALA A 12 0.04 -15.40 3.33
N LEU A 13 0.02 -15.37 4.67
CA LEU A 13 -0.76 -14.39 5.43
C LEU A 13 -0.28 -12.95 5.17
N ALA A 14 1.03 -12.72 5.12
CA ALA A 14 1.59 -11.42 4.83
C ALA A 14 1.21 -10.94 3.42
N TRP A 15 1.51 -11.73 2.39
CA TRP A 15 1.55 -11.26 1.00
C TRP A 15 0.29 -11.58 0.17
N LEU A 16 -0.50 -12.59 0.57
CA LEU A 16 -1.77 -12.93 -0.10
C LEU A 16 -3.00 -12.36 0.61
N LEU A 17 -2.86 -11.94 1.88
CA LEU A 17 -3.97 -11.40 2.66
C LEU A 17 -3.72 -9.97 3.15
N LEU A 18 -2.74 -9.77 4.04
CA LEU A 18 -2.56 -8.47 4.70
C LEU A 18 -2.15 -7.36 3.72
N ALA A 19 -1.11 -7.56 2.92
CA ALA A 19 -0.65 -6.53 1.98
C ALA A 19 -1.74 -6.14 0.96
N PRO A 20 -2.43 -7.12 0.32
CA PRO A 20 -3.58 -6.85 -0.55
C PRO A 20 -4.71 -6.08 0.14
N LEU A 21 -5.13 -6.47 1.35
CA LEU A 21 -6.19 -5.77 2.10
C LEU A 21 -5.80 -4.32 2.42
N GLY A 22 -4.55 -4.10 2.86
CA GLY A 22 -4.03 -2.77 3.12
C GLY A 22 -4.03 -1.89 1.86
N ILE A 23 -3.72 -2.47 0.69
CA ILE A 23 -3.76 -1.77 -0.60
C ILE A 23 -5.20 -1.41 -0.98
N LEU A 24 -6.15 -2.34 -0.87
CA LEU A 24 -7.57 -2.06 -1.16
C LEU A 24 -8.11 -0.93 -0.27
N ALA A 25 -7.83 -0.97 1.03
CA ALA A 25 -8.23 0.08 1.97
C ALA A 25 -7.71 1.46 1.54
N ALA A 26 -6.41 1.57 1.26
CA ALA A 26 -5.81 2.82 0.82
C ALA A 26 -6.23 3.24 -0.59
N ARG A 27 -6.64 2.33 -1.45
CA ARG A 27 -7.01 2.65 -2.84
C ARG A 27 -8.46 3.09 -2.98
N PHE A 28 -9.39 2.37 -2.35
CA PHE A 28 -10.83 2.47 -2.63
C PHE A 28 -11.67 2.96 -1.45
N PHE A 29 -11.19 2.83 -0.21
CA PHE A 29 -12.00 3.11 0.97
C PHE A 29 -11.54 4.36 1.73
N LYS A 30 -10.85 5.29 1.04
CA LYS A 30 -10.42 6.56 1.65
C LYS A 30 -11.58 7.43 2.13
N ILE A 31 -12.71 7.31 1.43
CA ILE A 31 -14.01 7.83 1.86
C ILE A 31 -14.85 6.60 2.16
N ARG A 32 -15.39 6.50 3.38
CA ARG A 32 -16.16 5.32 3.77
C ARG A 32 -17.53 5.32 3.10
N PRO A 33 -18.11 4.13 2.83
CA PRO A 33 -19.53 4.03 2.47
C PRO A 33 -20.40 4.74 3.51
N GLY A 34 -21.23 5.68 3.07
CA GLY A 34 -22.09 6.46 3.94
C GLY A 34 -21.42 7.62 4.69
N GLN A 35 -20.14 7.91 4.42
CA GLN A 35 -19.51 9.13 4.93
C GLN A 35 -20.15 10.36 4.27
N ASP A 36 -20.49 11.37 5.07
CA ASP A 36 -20.98 12.67 4.61
C ASP A 36 -19.84 13.51 4.01
N TRP A 37 -19.29 13.05 2.89
CA TRP A 37 -18.27 13.77 2.13
C TRP A 37 -18.95 14.68 1.10
N PRO A 38 -18.54 15.96 0.97
CA PRO A 38 -17.32 16.57 1.51
C PRO A 38 -17.46 17.32 2.84
N ALA A 39 -18.63 17.32 3.50
CA ALA A 39 -18.81 18.02 4.78
C ALA A 39 -17.83 17.52 5.86
N HIS A 40 -17.63 16.20 5.92
CA HIS A 40 -16.62 15.53 6.73
C HIS A 40 -15.54 14.92 5.83
N THR A 41 -14.31 15.46 5.93
CA THR A 41 -13.13 14.93 5.24
C THR A 41 -12.16 14.31 6.24
N ASP A 42 -11.14 13.63 5.73
CA ASP A 42 -10.02 13.12 6.52
C ASP A 42 -10.39 12.02 7.55
N ASP A 43 -11.33 11.18 7.17
CA ASP A 43 -11.63 9.97 7.91
C ASP A 43 -10.40 9.03 7.96
N GLN A 44 -9.90 8.72 9.15
CA GLN A 44 -8.64 7.98 9.31
C GLN A 44 -8.78 6.46 9.23
N VAL A 45 -9.99 5.90 9.07
CA VAL A 45 -10.17 4.42 9.09
C VAL A 45 -9.30 3.73 8.04
N TRP A 46 -9.31 4.21 6.78
CA TRP A 46 -8.48 3.64 5.73
C TRP A 46 -6.98 3.74 6.05
N TRP A 47 -6.56 4.82 6.71
CA TRP A 47 -5.17 5.07 7.07
C TRP A 47 -4.72 4.06 8.14
N TRP A 48 -5.54 3.86 9.17
CA TRP A 48 -5.29 2.85 10.19
C TRP A 48 -5.31 1.43 9.62
N THR A 49 -6.30 1.08 8.80
CA THR A 49 -6.37 -0.24 8.15
C THR A 49 -5.14 -0.49 7.29
N HIS A 50 -4.79 0.45 6.41
CA HIS A 50 -3.59 0.34 5.58
C HIS A 50 -2.35 0.14 6.45
N ARG A 51 -2.16 0.98 7.47
CA ARG A 51 -0.97 0.95 8.32
C ARG A 51 -0.86 -0.35 9.12
N VAL A 52 -1.94 -0.81 9.74
CA VAL A 52 -1.96 -2.08 10.50
C VAL A 52 -1.67 -3.27 9.57
N CYS A 53 -2.30 -3.31 8.40
CA CYS A 53 -2.06 -4.36 7.41
C CYS A 53 -0.60 -4.36 6.92
N GLN A 54 -0.02 -3.19 6.60
CA GLN A 54 1.36 -3.13 6.10
C GLN A 54 2.38 -3.47 7.21
N TRP A 55 2.20 -2.98 8.44
CA TRP A 55 3.05 -3.42 9.55
C TRP A 55 2.93 -4.91 9.81
N GLY A 56 1.70 -5.45 9.83
CA GLY A 56 1.47 -6.88 9.98
C GLY A 56 2.15 -7.70 8.88
N THR A 57 2.10 -7.23 7.63
CA THR A 57 2.80 -7.84 6.49
C THR A 57 4.30 -7.92 6.73
N VAL A 58 4.94 -6.78 7.03
CA VAL A 58 6.40 -6.71 7.21
C VAL A 58 6.86 -7.52 8.42
N LEU A 59 6.12 -7.45 9.53
CA LEU A 59 6.46 -8.20 10.76
C LEU A 59 6.28 -9.71 10.58
N LEU A 60 5.19 -10.16 9.96
CA LEU A 60 4.99 -11.59 9.68
C LEU A 60 6.01 -12.13 8.66
N ALA A 61 6.30 -11.37 7.60
CA ALA A 61 7.32 -11.77 6.63
C ALA A 61 8.71 -11.85 7.29
N THR A 62 9.06 -10.88 8.14
CA THR A 62 10.32 -10.90 8.90
C THR A 62 10.37 -12.10 9.85
N LEU A 63 9.28 -12.39 10.56
CA LEU A 63 9.19 -13.55 11.45
C LEU A 63 9.39 -14.86 10.67
N GLY A 64 8.66 -15.06 9.57
CA GLY A 64 8.78 -16.25 8.72
C GLY A 64 10.19 -16.42 8.14
N PHE A 65 10.85 -15.32 7.76
CA PHE A 65 12.24 -15.34 7.32
C PHE A 65 13.19 -15.76 8.45
N VAL A 66 13.10 -15.12 9.63
CA VAL A 66 13.99 -15.40 10.78
C VAL A 66 13.84 -16.85 11.25
N LEU A 67 12.61 -17.38 11.31
CA LEU A 67 12.36 -18.75 11.73
C LEU A 67 13.00 -19.76 10.77
N LEU A 68 12.84 -19.57 9.46
CA LEU A 68 13.47 -20.43 8.47
C LEU A 68 15.00 -20.31 8.49
N TRP A 69 15.51 -19.08 8.55
CA TRP A 69 16.95 -18.82 8.57
C TRP A 69 17.63 -19.48 9.78
N ARG A 70 17.00 -19.43 10.96
CA ARG A 70 17.47 -20.13 12.16
C ARG A 70 17.41 -21.64 12.02
N ALA A 71 16.33 -22.19 11.44
CA ALA A 71 16.21 -23.63 11.20
C ALA A 71 17.28 -24.16 10.24
N LEU A 72 17.75 -23.33 9.31
CA LEU A 72 18.85 -23.63 8.39
C LEU A 72 20.24 -23.37 8.98
N GLY A 73 20.36 -23.12 10.29
CA GLY A 73 21.65 -22.87 10.95
C GLY A 73 22.34 -21.58 10.49
N GLY A 74 21.59 -20.60 9.99
CA GLY A 74 22.12 -19.34 9.51
C GLY A 74 22.61 -19.36 8.06
N ALA A 75 22.44 -20.48 7.34
CA ALA A 75 22.88 -20.60 5.95
C ALA A 75 22.18 -19.59 5.03
N VAL A 76 22.95 -19.02 4.09
CA VAL A 76 22.43 -18.15 3.04
C VAL A 76 22.06 -19.01 1.84
N ALA A 77 20.76 -19.12 1.55
CA ALA A 77 20.29 -19.85 0.39
C ALA A 77 20.52 -19.05 -0.91
N THR A 78 20.98 -19.72 -1.96
CA THR A 78 21.31 -19.10 -3.26
C THR A 78 20.25 -19.32 -4.34
N SER A 79 19.07 -19.82 -3.95
CA SER A 79 18.00 -20.12 -4.88
C SER A 79 17.31 -18.86 -5.41
N PRO A 80 16.65 -18.90 -6.59
CA PRO A 80 15.86 -17.78 -7.10
C PRO A 80 14.78 -17.29 -6.11
N HIS A 81 14.12 -18.22 -5.41
CA HIS A 81 13.16 -17.91 -4.36
C HIS A 81 13.82 -17.11 -3.21
N ALA A 82 15.00 -17.53 -2.76
CA ALA A 82 15.71 -16.88 -1.66
C ALA A 82 16.19 -15.47 -2.04
N TRP A 83 16.74 -15.29 -3.25
CA TRP A 83 17.16 -13.98 -3.74
C TRP A 83 15.97 -13.02 -3.87
N LEU A 84 14.91 -13.44 -4.57
CA LEU A 84 13.73 -12.60 -4.78
C LEU A 84 13.04 -12.28 -3.46
N GLY A 85 12.89 -13.26 -2.57
CA GLY A 85 12.33 -13.04 -1.23
C GLY A 85 13.17 -12.09 -0.37
N GLY A 86 14.50 -12.16 -0.48
CA GLY A 86 15.41 -11.20 0.16
C GLY A 86 15.20 -9.77 -0.37
N PHE A 87 15.12 -9.59 -1.69
CA PHE A 87 14.80 -8.29 -2.29
C PHE A 87 13.44 -7.76 -1.81
N VAL A 88 12.40 -8.60 -1.86
CA VAL A 88 11.06 -8.25 -1.37
C VAL A 88 11.11 -7.77 0.07
N LEU A 89 11.79 -8.50 0.96
CA LEU A 89 11.88 -8.14 2.38
C LEU A 89 12.63 -6.83 2.62
N VAL A 90 13.76 -6.63 1.93
CA VAL A 90 14.53 -5.37 2.01
C VAL A 90 13.68 -4.18 1.55
N PHE A 91 13.04 -4.29 0.38
CA PHE A 91 12.22 -3.21 -0.14
C PHE A 91 10.95 -2.98 0.68
N ALA A 92 10.38 -4.02 1.30
CA ALA A 92 9.27 -3.87 2.24
C ALA A 92 9.66 -3.00 3.45
N TRP A 93 10.86 -3.23 4.02
CA TRP A 93 11.39 -2.37 5.07
C TRP A 93 11.71 -0.96 4.56
N LEU A 94 12.27 -0.82 3.35
CA LEU A 94 12.48 0.50 2.74
C LEU A 94 11.16 1.27 2.54
N GLN A 95 10.04 0.58 2.26
CA GLN A 95 8.73 1.23 2.21
C GLN A 95 8.34 1.81 3.57
N VAL A 96 8.53 1.06 4.66
CA VAL A 96 8.28 1.53 6.03
C VAL A 96 9.18 2.73 6.36
N VAL A 97 10.48 2.61 6.10
CA VAL A 97 11.48 3.66 6.34
C VAL A 97 11.17 4.93 5.54
N SER A 98 10.73 4.78 4.29
CA SER A 98 10.42 5.91 3.42
C SER A 98 9.29 6.80 3.96
N THR A 99 8.47 6.31 4.90
CA THR A 99 7.42 7.12 5.53
C THR A 99 7.96 8.33 6.30
N TRP A 100 9.21 8.31 6.77
CA TRP A 100 9.87 9.49 7.35
C TRP A 100 10.15 10.60 6.33
N LEU A 101 10.18 10.26 5.04
CA LEU A 101 10.41 11.21 3.95
C LEU A 101 9.12 11.82 3.41
N ARG A 102 7.93 11.39 3.87
CA ARG A 102 6.63 11.78 3.29
C ARG A 102 6.22 13.24 3.46
N GLY A 103 6.86 13.96 4.38
CA GLY A 103 6.57 15.36 4.70
C GLY A 103 5.43 15.59 5.70
N SER A 104 5.18 16.87 6.01
CA SER A 104 4.08 17.32 6.85
C SER A 104 2.72 17.24 6.13
N LYS A 105 1.63 17.13 6.89
CA LYS A 105 0.28 17.06 6.32
C LYS A 105 -0.20 18.46 5.91
N GLY A 106 -0.27 19.39 6.84
CA GLY A 106 -0.84 20.71 6.62
C GLY A 106 -2.35 20.68 6.38
N GLY A 107 -2.87 21.79 5.90
CA GLY A 107 -4.28 22.00 5.56
C GLY A 107 -5.09 22.69 6.67
N PRO A 108 -6.36 23.04 6.37
CA PRO A 108 -7.21 23.87 7.24
C PRO A 108 -7.52 23.30 8.63
N ARG A 109 -7.35 21.98 8.78
CA ARG A 109 -7.65 21.24 10.03
C ARG A 109 -6.37 20.73 10.71
N ASP A 110 -5.20 21.18 10.26
CA ASP A 110 -3.93 20.84 10.92
C ASP A 110 -3.88 21.51 12.30
N ALA A 111 -3.18 20.89 13.26
CA ALA A 111 -3.13 21.38 14.65
C ALA A 111 -2.48 22.77 14.78
N HIS A 112 -1.68 23.17 13.78
CA HIS A 112 -0.99 24.47 13.75
C HIS A 112 -1.64 25.47 12.79
N ALA A 113 -2.78 25.13 12.18
CA ALA A 113 -3.49 25.99 11.23
C ALA A 113 -4.60 26.80 11.93
N ASP A 114 -4.78 28.05 11.49
CA ASP A 114 -5.96 28.85 11.77
C ASP A 114 -6.96 28.66 10.61
N PRO A 115 -8.17 28.08 10.86
CA PRO A 115 -9.18 27.91 9.83
C PRO A 115 -9.66 29.23 9.19
N ALA A 116 -9.44 30.38 9.82
CA ALA A 116 -9.79 31.70 9.26
C ALA A 116 -8.66 32.32 8.41
N ASP A 117 -7.42 31.81 8.51
CA ASP A 117 -6.26 32.32 7.79
C ASP A 117 -5.61 31.24 6.90
N PRO A 118 -5.95 31.22 5.59
CA PRO A 118 -5.38 30.28 4.62
C PRO A 118 -3.85 30.31 4.51
N SER A 119 -3.19 31.40 4.91
CA SER A 119 -1.73 31.48 4.87
C SER A 119 -1.06 30.50 5.85
N THR A 120 -1.81 30.03 6.86
CA THR A 120 -1.34 29.08 7.89
C THR A 120 -1.53 27.62 7.49
N TRP A 121 -2.25 27.31 6.42
CA TRP A 121 -2.63 25.93 6.04
C TRP A 121 -1.48 25.12 5.39
N ARG A 122 -0.24 25.60 5.48
CA ARG A 122 0.90 25.07 4.72
C ARG A 122 1.28 23.66 5.15
N GLY A 123 1.83 22.89 4.22
CA GLY A 123 2.39 21.57 4.51
C GLY A 123 2.71 20.79 3.25
N ASP A 124 3.62 19.82 3.35
CA ASP A 124 4.10 19.07 2.18
C ASP A 124 2.96 18.39 1.41
N HIS A 125 1.98 17.82 2.12
CA HIS A 125 0.83 17.16 1.52
C HIS A 125 -0.21 18.15 0.99
N TYR A 126 -0.56 19.18 1.78
CA TYR A 126 -1.51 20.19 1.35
C TYR A 126 -1.04 20.95 0.10
N ASP A 127 0.21 21.41 0.10
CA ASP A 127 0.84 22.15 -1.00
C ASP A 127 1.37 21.24 -2.12
N MET A 128 1.34 19.91 -1.92
CA MET A 128 1.94 18.91 -2.80
C MET A 128 3.38 19.28 -3.21
N THR A 129 4.26 19.50 -2.22
CA THR A 129 5.66 19.86 -2.46
C THR A 129 6.41 18.77 -3.24
N PRO A 130 7.58 19.08 -3.85
CA PRO A 130 8.41 18.06 -4.50
C PRO A 130 8.73 16.87 -3.60
N ARG A 131 8.96 17.11 -2.30
CA ARG A 131 9.15 16.07 -1.28
C ARG A 131 7.96 15.11 -1.24
N ARG A 132 6.74 15.64 -1.14
CA ARG A 132 5.52 14.82 -1.13
C ARG A 132 5.33 14.05 -2.43
N ARG A 133 5.50 14.72 -3.57
CA ARG A 133 5.32 14.10 -4.90
C ARG A 133 6.30 12.96 -5.12
N LEU A 134 7.57 13.14 -4.74
CA LEU A 134 8.59 12.10 -4.84
C LEU A 134 8.27 10.92 -3.91
N PHE A 135 7.89 11.20 -2.66
CA PHE A 135 7.45 10.15 -1.74
C PHE A 135 6.27 9.35 -2.31
N GLU A 136 5.24 10.02 -2.85
CA GLU A 136 4.10 9.30 -3.42
C GLU A 136 4.46 8.50 -4.66
N ALA A 137 5.35 9.01 -5.52
CA ALA A 137 5.85 8.28 -6.67
C ALA A 137 6.62 7.03 -6.21
N TRP A 138 7.59 7.18 -5.32
CA TRP A 138 8.33 6.06 -4.74
C TRP A 138 7.39 5.03 -4.09
N HIS A 139 6.55 5.49 -3.15
CA HIS A 139 5.74 4.62 -2.31
C HIS A 139 4.71 3.83 -3.11
N LYS A 140 4.07 4.45 -4.11
CA LYS A 140 3.05 3.77 -4.94
C LYS A 140 3.70 2.81 -5.93
N HIS A 141 4.69 3.26 -6.72
CA HIS A 141 5.24 2.43 -7.81
C HIS A 141 6.06 1.27 -7.25
N VAL A 142 6.97 1.55 -6.31
CA VAL A 142 7.78 0.51 -5.69
C VAL A 142 6.92 -0.40 -4.82
N GLY A 143 5.88 0.11 -4.16
CA GLY A 143 4.93 -0.72 -3.42
C GLY A 143 4.24 -1.78 -4.30
N TYR A 144 3.73 -1.41 -5.47
CA TYR A 144 3.15 -2.38 -6.40
C TYR A 144 4.19 -3.35 -6.98
N ALA A 145 5.40 -2.87 -7.31
CA ALA A 145 6.48 -3.73 -7.79
C ALA A 145 6.88 -4.79 -6.73
N VAL A 146 6.96 -4.40 -5.46
CA VAL A 146 7.23 -5.32 -4.35
C VAL A 146 6.12 -6.36 -4.19
N LEU A 147 4.85 -5.97 -4.32
CA LEU A 147 3.73 -6.92 -4.26
C LEU A 147 3.83 -7.99 -5.36
N LEU A 148 4.10 -7.57 -6.60
CA LEU A 148 4.24 -8.50 -7.73
C LEU A 148 5.43 -9.44 -7.51
N ALA A 149 6.59 -8.91 -7.11
CA ALA A 149 7.76 -9.73 -6.78
C ALA A 149 7.50 -10.70 -5.61
N ALA A 150 6.70 -10.29 -4.62
CA ALA A 150 6.31 -11.15 -3.50
C ALA A 150 5.41 -12.31 -3.96
N TRP A 151 4.49 -12.06 -4.90
CA TRP A 151 3.64 -13.09 -5.49
C TRP A 151 4.46 -14.09 -6.30
N ASP A 152 5.39 -13.63 -7.13
CA ASP A 152 6.33 -14.51 -7.84
C ASP A 152 7.16 -15.34 -6.85
N THR A 153 7.62 -14.73 -5.75
CA THR A 153 8.34 -15.43 -4.67
C THR A 153 7.49 -16.53 -4.04
N ILE A 154 6.19 -16.27 -3.81
CA ILE A 154 5.26 -17.27 -3.27
C ILE A 154 5.11 -18.44 -4.24
N LEU A 155 4.93 -18.19 -5.54
CA LEU A 155 4.79 -19.27 -6.53
C LEU A 155 6.05 -20.15 -6.58
N LEU A 156 7.24 -19.53 -6.55
CA LEU A 156 8.52 -20.24 -6.44
C LEU A 156 8.66 -21.03 -5.13
N GLY A 157 8.04 -20.56 -4.04
CA GLY A 157 8.02 -21.23 -2.75
C GLY A 157 7.08 -22.43 -2.71
N LEU A 158 5.89 -22.29 -3.29
CA LEU A 158 4.91 -23.38 -3.44
C LEU A 158 5.49 -24.52 -4.28
N ASP A 159 6.12 -24.20 -5.41
CA ASP A 159 6.82 -25.18 -6.26
C ASP A 159 7.89 -25.96 -5.49
N ARG A 160 8.70 -25.28 -4.67
CA ARG A 160 9.72 -25.92 -3.81
C ARG A 160 9.15 -26.87 -2.76
N LEU A 161 7.96 -26.59 -2.26
CA LEU A 161 7.27 -27.45 -1.30
C LEU A 161 6.41 -28.51 -1.98
N ALA A 162 6.45 -28.60 -3.32
CA ALA A 162 5.55 -29.44 -4.12
C ALA A 162 4.06 -29.22 -3.76
N LEU A 163 3.71 -27.98 -3.39
CA LEU A 163 2.34 -27.58 -3.07
C LEU A 163 1.63 -27.09 -4.34
N PRO A 164 0.30 -27.24 -4.44
CA PRO A 164 -0.43 -26.79 -5.61
C PRO A 164 -0.34 -25.27 -5.80
N LEU A 165 0.12 -24.83 -6.98
CA LEU A 165 0.27 -23.40 -7.30
C LEU A 165 -1.04 -22.61 -7.18
N TRP A 166 -2.19 -23.26 -7.33
CA TRP A 166 -3.49 -22.61 -7.20
C TRP A 166 -3.75 -22.04 -5.79
N TRP A 167 -3.04 -22.51 -4.76
CA TRP A 167 -3.08 -21.92 -3.41
C TRP A 167 -2.57 -20.48 -3.40
N GLY A 168 -1.65 -20.14 -4.30
CA GLY A 168 -1.18 -18.77 -4.53
C GLY A 168 -2.00 -18.05 -5.60
N ILE A 169 -2.24 -18.69 -6.75
CA ILE A 169 -2.89 -18.04 -7.90
C ILE A 169 -4.34 -17.63 -7.58
N ALA A 170 -5.12 -18.47 -6.89
CA ALA A 170 -6.52 -18.17 -6.60
C ALA A 170 -6.72 -16.87 -5.80
N PRO A 171 -6.04 -16.63 -4.65
CA PRO A 171 -6.18 -15.37 -3.94
C PRO A 171 -5.63 -14.16 -4.72
N MET A 172 -4.58 -14.33 -5.55
CA MET A 172 -4.08 -13.26 -6.43
C MET A 172 -5.15 -12.84 -7.46
N LEU A 173 -5.80 -13.81 -8.10
CA LEU A 173 -6.89 -13.56 -9.05
C LEU A 173 -8.12 -12.96 -8.36
N ALA A 174 -8.47 -13.44 -7.17
CA ALA A 174 -9.56 -12.88 -6.38
C ALA A 174 -9.31 -11.40 -6.04
N PHE A 175 -8.09 -11.07 -5.60
CA PHE A 175 -7.70 -9.67 -5.38
C PHE A 175 -7.76 -8.86 -6.68
N ALA A 176 -7.22 -9.36 -7.78
CA ALA A 176 -7.22 -8.65 -9.06
C ALA A 176 -8.65 -8.38 -9.56
N ALA A 177 -9.53 -9.38 -9.48
CA ALA A 177 -10.94 -9.26 -9.83
C ALA A 177 -11.65 -8.21 -8.95
N LEU A 178 -11.44 -8.25 -7.63
CA LEU A 178 -12.01 -7.27 -6.71
C LEU A 178 -11.48 -5.86 -6.97
N PHE A 179 -10.18 -5.72 -7.24
CA PHE A 179 -9.54 -4.45 -7.58
C PHE A 179 -10.17 -3.85 -8.85
N VAL A 180 -10.33 -4.65 -9.91
CA VAL A 180 -10.97 -4.23 -11.16
C VAL A 180 -12.43 -3.88 -10.94
N LEU A 181 -13.17 -4.67 -10.14
CA LEU A 181 -14.56 -4.41 -9.81
C LEU A 181 -14.71 -3.05 -9.11
N LEU A 182 -13.93 -2.79 -8.06
CA LEU A 182 -14.00 -1.53 -7.30
C LEU A 182 -13.58 -0.32 -8.15
N GLU A 183 -12.58 -0.48 -9.04
CA GLU A 183 -12.21 0.57 -9.98
C GLU A 183 -13.36 0.87 -10.95
N ARG A 184 -14.00 -0.17 -11.53
CA ARG A 184 -15.15 -0.01 -12.44
C ARG A 184 -16.37 0.60 -11.77
N LEU A 185 -16.56 0.35 -10.47
CA LEU A 185 -17.62 0.95 -9.67
C LEU A 185 -17.32 2.42 -9.28
N GLY A 186 -16.16 2.97 -9.66
CA GLY A 186 -15.81 4.37 -9.38
C GLY A 186 -15.42 4.64 -7.92
N TRP A 187 -15.00 3.62 -7.18
CA TRP A 187 -14.63 3.76 -5.75
C TRP A 187 -13.26 4.42 -5.55
N ARG A 188 -12.48 4.56 -6.61
CA ARG A 188 -11.16 5.18 -6.53
C ARG A 188 -11.28 6.66 -6.16
N ARG A 189 -10.54 7.07 -5.12
CA ARG A 189 -10.46 8.47 -4.67
C ARG A 189 -9.00 8.88 -4.45
N ASP A 190 -8.67 10.12 -4.83
CA ASP A 190 -7.35 10.67 -4.57
C ASP A 190 -7.15 10.94 -3.07
N THR A 191 -5.92 10.76 -2.57
CA THR A 191 -5.62 10.99 -1.14
C THR A 191 -5.84 12.44 -0.76
N TRP A 192 -5.45 13.37 -1.63
CA TRP A 192 -5.61 14.80 -1.38
C TRP A 192 -7.10 15.14 -1.25
N GLN A 193 -7.93 14.64 -2.17
CA GLN A 193 -9.37 14.90 -2.16
C GLN A 193 -10.09 14.31 -0.95
N ALA A 194 -9.70 13.10 -0.52
CA ALA A 194 -10.26 12.46 0.66
C ALA A 194 -9.96 13.25 1.94
N ILE A 195 -8.81 13.92 2.01
CA ILE A 195 -8.34 14.65 3.19
C ILE A 195 -8.80 16.12 3.18
N PHE A 196 -8.74 16.79 2.03
CA PHE A 196 -8.93 18.24 1.94
C PHE A 196 -10.20 18.68 1.20
N GLY A 197 -10.91 17.76 0.52
CA GLY A 197 -12.18 18.03 -0.15
C GLY A 197 -12.11 17.98 -1.69
N PRO A 198 -13.18 18.42 -2.40
CA PRO A 198 -13.37 18.15 -3.83
C PRO A 198 -12.44 18.94 -4.76
N GLY A 199 -11.67 19.90 -4.24
CA GLY A 199 -10.77 20.72 -5.04
C GLY A 199 -9.59 19.93 -5.65
N PRO A 200 -8.95 20.46 -6.70
CA PRO A 200 -7.67 19.92 -7.16
C PRO A 200 -6.56 20.29 -6.16
N PRO A 201 -5.55 19.41 -5.97
CA PRO A 201 -4.33 19.80 -5.29
C PRO A 201 -3.65 21.00 -5.97
N PRO A 202 -3.00 21.90 -5.22
CA PRO A 202 -2.23 23.01 -5.76
C PRO A 202 -1.19 22.52 -6.80
N GLY A 203 -1.19 23.15 -7.97
CA GLY A 203 -0.23 22.86 -9.05
C GLY A 203 -0.50 21.59 -9.85
N ARG A 204 -1.73 21.03 -9.81
CA ARG A 204 -2.16 19.89 -10.65
C ARG A 204 -3.39 20.22 -11.52
N HIS A 205 -3.53 21.49 -11.93
CA HIS A 205 -4.69 22.01 -12.66
C HIS A 205 -4.89 21.45 -14.08
N ASP A 206 -3.84 20.86 -14.69
CA ASP A 206 -3.85 20.52 -16.11
C ASP A 206 -4.34 19.09 -16.40
N ASP A 207 -4.11 18.14 -15.50
CA ASP A 207 -4.47 16.72 -15.71
C ASP A 207 -5.99 16.46 -15.59
N GLN A 208 -6.70 17.26 -14.78
CA GLN A 208 -8.12 17.03 -14.50
C GLN A 208 -9.05 17.57 -15.60
N LYS A 209 -8.58 18.55 -16.39
CA LYS A 209 -9.31 19.02 -17.58
C LYS A 209 -9.40 17.94 -18.66
N ALA A 210 -8.43 17.02 -18.72
CA ALA A 210 -8.48 15.88 -19.62
C ALA A 210 -9.51 14.84 -19.17
N SER A 211 -9.53 14.49 -17.87
CA SER A 211 -10.46 13.48 -17.35
C SER A 211 -11.92 13.93 -17.29
N ILE A 212 -12.18 15.24 -17.11
CA ILE A 212 -13.55 15.79 -17.19
C ILE A 212 -14.05 15.78 -18.64
N ARG A 213 -13.19 16.11 -19.62
CA ARG A 213 -13.55 16.04 -21.05
C ARG A 213 -13.80 14.64 -21.57
N GLU A 214 -13.21 13.62 -20.95
CA GLU A 214 -13.46 12.21 -21.27
C GLU A 214 -14.73 11.67 -20.62
N ALA A 215 -15.17 12.23 -19.48
CA ALA A 215 -16.43 11.87 -18.82
C ALA A 215 -17.65 12.54 -19.46
N GLU A 216 -17.44 13.60 -20.24
CA GLU A 216 -18.47 14.34 -21.00
C GLU A 216 -18.61 13.86 -22.47
N ARG A 217 -17.88 12.81 -22.87
CA ARG A 217 -17.96 12.16 -24.20
C ARG A 217 -18.53 10.75 -24.09
#